data_AF-A0A3B4FMI6-F1
#
_entry.id   AF-A0A3B4FMI6-F1
#
_cell.length_a   1.000
_cell.length_b   1.000
_cell.length_c   1.000
_cell.angle_alpha   90.00
_cell.angle_beta   90.00
_cell.angle_gamma   90.00
#
_symmetry.space_group_name_H-M   'P 1'
#
loop_
_entity.id
_entity.type
_entity.pdbx_description
1 polymer ?
#
loop_
_entity_poly.entity_id
_entity_poly.type
_entity_poly.pdbx_seq_one_letter_code
_entity_poly.pdbx_strand_id
1 'polypeptide(L)'
;MEFETTETAPSTSSRHEKSLGLLTIKFVSLLQEAKDGVLDLKVAADSLAVKQKRRIYDITNVLEGVGLCIKIAAIPKRLMQYFS
;
A
#
# COMPACT_ATOMS: atom_id res chain seq x y z
N MET A 1 -26.77 -44.53 -8.09
CA MET A 1 -27.20 -43.41 -7.24
C MET A 1 -25.92 -42.72 -6.79
N GLU A 2 -25.73 -41.49 -7.25
CA GLU A 2 -24.43 -40.88 -7.53
C GLU A 2 -23.73 -40.36 -6.27
N PHE A 3 -22.40 -40.52 -6.25
CA PHE A 3 -21.51 -39.85 -5.31
C PHE A 3 -21.13 -38.50 -5.92
N GLU A 4 -21.63 -37.40 -5.34
CA GLU A 4 -21.25 -36.05 -5.77
C GLU A 4 -20.01 -35.60 -4.99
N THR A 5 -18.84 -35.70 -5.62
CA THR A 5 -17.61 -35.05 -5.19
C THR A 5 -17.70 -33.56 -5.50
N THR A 6 -17.81 -32.74 -4.46
CA THR A 6 -17.72 -31.27 -4.57
C THR A 6 -16.29 -30.87 -4.92
N GLU A 7 -16.03 -30.74 -6.23
CA GLU A 7 -14.80 -30.22 -6.79
C GLU A 7 -14.70 -28.72 -6.46
N THR A 8 -13.91 -28.38 -5.45
CA THR A 8 -13.59 -26.99 -5.10
C THR A 8 -12.59 -26.45 -6.11
N ALA A 9 -13.09 -25.69 -7.09
CA ALA A 9 -12.26 -24.99 -8.07
C ALA A 9 -11.19 -24.10 -7.38
N PRO A 10 -9.96 -24.01 -7.92
CA PRO A 10 -8.89 -23.23 -7.31
C PRO A 10 -9.28 -21.74 -7.30
N SER A 11 -9.25 -21.14 -6.10
CA SER A 11 -9.71 -19.78 -5.80
C SER A 11 -8.86 -18.69 -6.47
N THR A 12 -9.15 -18.41 -7.74
CA THR A 12 -8.55 -17.31 -8.53
C THR A 12 -8.84 -15.92 -7.96
N SER A 13 -9.89 -15.77 -7.14
CA SER A 13 -10.29 -14.52 -6.47
C SER A 13 -9.24 -14.02 -5.47
N SER A 14 -8.62 -14.92 -4.70
CA SER A 14 -7.75 -14.55 -3.58
C SER A 14 -6.43 -13.88 -3.98
N ARG A 15 -5.95 -14.15 -5.21
CA ARG A 15 -4.71 -13.57 -5.74
C ARG A 15 -4.92 -12.13 -6.22
N HIS A 16 -6.08 -11.84 -6.81
CA HIS A 16 -6.41 -10.52 -7.32
C HIS A 16 -6.56 -9.48 -6.20
N GLU A 17 -7.19 -9.89 -5.09
CA GLU A 17 -7.40 -9.03 -3.91
C GLU A 17 -6.11 -8.55 -3.25
N LYS A 18 -4.99 -9.26 -3.47
CA LYS A 18 -3.66 -8.94 -2.92
C LYS A 18 -2.70 -8.44 -3.99
N SER A 19 -3.18 -8.18 -5.21
CA SER A 19 -2.35 -7.73 -6.31
C SER A 19 -1.77 -6.34 -6.05
N LEU A 20 -0.55 -6.11 -6.53
CA LEU A 20 0.10 -4.80 -6.40
C LEU A 20 -0.73 -3.71 -7.09
N GLY A 21 -1.35 -4.02 -8.23
CA GLY A 21 -2.20 -3.08 -8.97
C GLY A 21 -3.40 -2.61 -8.15
N LEU A 22 -4.13 -3.53 -7.52
CA LEU A 22 -5.27 -3.17 -6.66
C LEU A 22 -4.83 -2.35 -5.45
N LEU A 23 -3.71 -2.74 -4.82
CA LEU A 23 -3.15 -1.99 -3.70
C LEU A 23 -2.71 -0.58 -4.12
N THR A 24 -2.17 -0.44 -5.33
CA THR A 24 -1.76 0.86 -5.89
C THR A 24 -2.97 1.75 -6.12
N ILE A 25 -4.05 1.22 -6.72
CA ILE A 25 -5.30 1.97 -6.93
C ILE A 25 -5.83 2.50 -5.59
N LYS A 26 -5.95 1.62 -4.59
CA LYS A 26 -6.41 2.01 -3.24
C LYS A 26 -5.47 3.03 -2.58
N PHE A 27 -4.15 2.87 -2.73
CA PHE A 27 -3.17 3.82 -2.19
C PHE A 27 -3.34 5.22 -2.81
N VAL A 28 -3.55 5.30 -4.12
CA VAL A 28 -3.78 6.58 -4.82
C VAL A 28 -5.10 7.21 -4.38
N SER A 29 -6.17 6.44 -4.19
CA SER A 29 -7.43 6.96 -3.63
C SER A 29 -7.23 7.57 -2.24
N LEU A 30 -6.51 6.88 -1.35
CA LEU A 30 -6.17 7.42 -0.03
C LEU A 30 -5.35 8.71 -0.11
N LEU A 31 -4.44 8.82 -1.09
CA LEU A 31 -3.64 10.02 -1.31
C LEU A 31 -4.49 11.19 -1.83
N GLN A 32 -5.47 10.92 -2.70
CA GLN A 32 -6.41 11.94 -3.22
C GLN A 32 -7.37 12.45 -2.13
N GLU A 33 -7.77 11.57 -1.21
CA GLU A 33 -8.62 11.92 -0.07
C GLU A 33 -7.83 12.58 1.07
N ALA A 34 -6.50 12.40 1.11
CA ALA A 34 -5.65 12.96 2.14
C ALA A 34 -5.60 14.49 2.05
N LYS A 35 -5.73 15.13 3.22
CA LYS A 35 -5.63 16.58 3.34
C LYS A 35 -4.25 17.04 2.85
N ASP A 36 -4.25 18.11 2.03
CA ASP A 36 -3.05 18.72 1.45
C ASP A 36 -2.20 17.76 0.58
N GLY A 37 -2.78 16.62 0.16
CA GLY A 37 -2.07 15.61 -0.63
C GLY A 37 -0.95 14.89 0.13
N VAL A 38 -0.98 14.91 1.47
CA VAL A 38 0.03 14.27 2.33
C VAL A 38 -0.56 13.02 2.97
N LEU A 39 -0.08 11.86 2.55
CA LEU A 39 -0.52 10.57 3.08
C LEU A 39 0.49 10.00 4.09
N ASP A 40 0.02 9.72 5.30
CA ASP A 40 0.80 9.00 6.31
C ASP A 40 0.92 7.52 5.90
N LEU A 41 2.17 7.05 5.74
CA LEU A 41 2.45 5.69 5.28
C LEU A 41 2.03 4.59 6.28
N LYS A 42 1.96 4.91 7.57
CA LYS A 42 1.48 3.98 8.59
C LYS A 42 -0.03 3.83 8.48
N VAL A 43 -0.76 4.95 8.32
CA VAL A 43 -2.21 4.94 8.08
C VAL A 43 -2.53 4.18 6.79
N ALA A 44 -1.81 4.46 5.70
CA ALA A 44 -1.99 3.75 4.44
C ALA A 44 -1.77 2.23 4.58
N ALA A 45 -0.74 1.80 5.33
CA ALA A 45 -0.46 0.38 5.57
C ALA A 45 -1.61 -0.31 6.31
N ASP A 46 -2.18 0.36 7.32
CA ASP A 46 -3.31 -0.16 8.09
C ASP A 46 -4.58 -0.23 7.21
N SER A 47 -4.89 0.83 6.44
CA SER A 47 -6.04 0.89 5.54
C SER A 47 -5.97 -0.12 4.38
N LEU A 48 -4.77 -0.39 3.87
CA LEU A 48 -4.55 -1.38 2.80
C LEU A 48 -4.52 -2.82 3.32
N ALA A 49 -4.73 -3.03 4.63
CA ALA A 49 -4.68 -4.33 5.32
C ALA A 49 -3.42 -5.15 4.97
N VAL A 50 -2.31 -4.46 4.71
CA VAL A 50 -1.09 -5.12 4.26
C VAL A 50 -0.35 -5.66 5.47
N LYS A 51 -0.40 -6.97 5.68
CA LYS A 51 0.36 -7.64 6.76
C LYS A 51 1.87 -7.39 6.67
N GLN A 52 2.40 -7.00 5.51
CA GLN A 52 3.81 -6.74 5.27
C GLN A 52 4.02 -5.33 4.70
N LYS A 53 4.78 -4.50 5.41
CA LYS A 53 5.18 -3.14 4.97
C LYS A 53 5.88 -3.10 3.60
N ARG A 54 6.31 -4.25 3.08
CA ARG A 54 7.01 -4.40 1.80
C ARG A 54 6.25 -3.81 0.61
N ARG A 55 4.91 -3.93 0.56
CA ARG A 55 4.11 -3.45 -0.59
C ARG A 55 4.00 -1.93 -0.65
N ILE A 56 3.99 -1.27 0.50
CA ILE A 56 4.01 0.20 0.54
C ILE A 56 5.28 0.72 -0.13
N TYR A 57 6.43 0.11 0.15
CA TYR A 57 7.68 0.50 -0.50
C TYR A 57 7.70 0.24 -2.00
N ASP A 58 7.10 -0.86 -2.49
CA ASP A 58 6.99 -1.08 -3.94
C ASP A 58 6.22 0.06 -4.60
N ILE A 59 5.07 0.43 -4.01
CA ILE A 59 4.22 1.49 -4.53
C ILE A 59 4.95 2.83 -4.48
N THR A 60 5.52 3.19 -3.32
CA THR A 60 6.20 4.48 -3.18
C THR A 60 7.42 4.60 -4.07
N ASN A 61 8.23 3.54 -4.21
CA ASN A 61 9.44 3.58 -5.04
C ASN A 61 9.11 3.75 -6.53
N VAL A 62 8.03 3.12 -7.01
CA VAL A 62 7.59 3.29 -8.39
C VAL A 62 7.03 4.70 -8.60
N LEU A 63 6.14 5.18 -7.71
CA LEU A 63 5.58 6.52 -7.83
C LEU A 63 6.63 7.62 -7.69
N GLU A 64 7.65 7.42 -6.86
CA GLU A 64 8.82 8.29 -6.73
C GLU A 64 9.68 8.23 -8.00
N GLY A 65 9.95 7.04 -8.53
CA GLY A 65 10.73 6.86 -9.76
C GLY A 65 10.10 7.49 -11.01
N VAL A 66 8.77 7.60 -11.05
CA VAL A 66 8.03 8.31 -12.12
C VAL A 66 7.84 9.81 -11.81
N GLY A 67 8.14 10.25 -10.58
CA GLY A 67 8.00 11.66 -10.18
C GLY A 67 6.57 12.08 -9.84
N LEU A 68 5.67 11.13 -9.56
CA LEU A 68 4.26 11.39 -9.19
C LEU A 68 4.08 11.60 -7.68
N CYS A 69 5.04 11.18 -6.86
CA CYS A 69 5.03 11.36 -5.42
C CYS A 69 6.46 11.65 -4.92
N ILE A 70 6.57 12.38 -3.82
CA ILE A 70 7.85 12.64 -3.14
C ILE A 70 7.72 12.15 -1.70
N LYS A 71 8.72 11.44 -1.19
CA LYS A 71 8.74 11.03 0.21
C LYS A 71 9.20 12.19 1.08
N ILE A 72 8.28 12.79 1.80
CA ILE A 72 8.59 13.75 2.86
C ILE A 72 9.05 12.95 4.08
N ALA A 73 10.35 12.65 4.15
CA ALA A 73 10.90 11.97 5.31
C ALA A 73 10.77 12.88 6.54
N ALA A 74 10.18 12.36 7.62
CA ALA A 74 10.24 13.04 8.91
C ALA A 74 11.72 13.29 9.25
N ILE A 75 12.06 14.55 9.55
CA ILE A 75 13.42 14.90 9.99
C ILE A 75 13.79 13.95 11.14
N PRO A 76 14.89 13.18 11.02
CA PRO A 76 15.34 12.31 12.09
C PRO A 76 15.39 13.11 13.39
N LYS A 77 14.84 12.59 14.49
CA LYS A 77 14.91 13.26 15.81
C LYS A 77 16.35 13.66 16.19
N ARG A 78 17.36 12.93 15.68
CA ARG A 78 18.79 13.24 15.82
C ARG A 78 19.24 14.53 15.11
N LEU A 79 18.54 14.98 14.07
CA LEU A 79 18.86 16.21 13.34
C LEU A 79 18.17 17.45 13.93
N MET A 80 17.20 17.30 14.83
CA MET A 80 16.61 18.43 15.58
C MET A 80 17.61 19.12 16.52
N GLN A 81 18.69 18.43 16.92
CA GLN A 81 19.75 19.02 17.76
C GLN A 81 20.61 20.07 17.03
N TYR A 82 20.54 20.13 15.69
CA TYR A 82 21.33 21.05 14.87
C TYR A 82 20.61 22.37 14.54
N PHE A 83 19.35 22.53 14.99
CA PHE A 83 18.55 23.74 14.77
C PHE A 83 18.17 24.46 16.09
N SER A 84 18.92 24.22 17.18
CA SER A 84 18.87 24.98 18.44
C SER A 84 20.13 25.80 18.63
#